data_AF-A0A9E7I1C7-F1
#
_entry.id   AF-A0A9E7I1C7-F1
#
_cell.length_a   1.000
_cell.length_b   1.000
_cell.length_c   1.000
_cell.angle_alpha   90.00
_cell.angle_beta   90.00
_cell.angle_gamma   90.00
#
_symmetry.space_group_name_H-M   'P 1'
#
loop_
_entity.id
_entity.type
_entity.pdbx_description
1 polymer ?
#
loop_
_entity_poly.entity_id
_entity_poly.type
_entity_poly.pdbx_seq_one_letter_code
_entity_poly.pdbx_strand_id
1 'polypeptide(L)'
;MTPLGRRMLLIISYLESNLDEKSKVYEDGAMRYIFLMNNILYIVNKVKDSELGRLLGDHWIRRHRSQIRQYATSYLRTSWTKVLSCLKDDGYGSGSSSSISKVALKEKFKNFNMAFEEIYRVQTTWKVPDPQLREELRISISEKVIPAYRSFMGRFGGQLEGGRHGKYIKYMPDDLESHLSDLFEGLPGLTPRKRT
;
A
#
# COMPACT_ATOMS: atom_id res chain seq x y z
N MET A 1 -10.82 -4.19 35.81
CA MET A 1 -9.55 -4.65 35.19
C MET A 1 -8.60 -5.11 36.30
N THR A 2 -8.11 -6.34 36.24
CA THR A 2 -7.30 -6.96 37.32
C THR A 2 -5.86 -6.40 37.37
N PRO A 3 -5.12 -6.57 38.48
CA PRO A 3 -3.71 -6.17 38.58
C PRO A 3 -2.82 -6.80 37.49
N LEU A 4 -3.03 -8.09 37.20
CA LEU A 4 -2.34 -8.79 36.11
C LEU A 4 -2.64 -8.12 34.76
N GLY A 5 -3.92 -7.81 34.51
CA GLY A 5 -4.31 -7.13 33.28
C GLY A 5 -3.62 -5.79 33.08
N ARG A 6 -3.52 -4.98 34.14
CA ARG A 6 -2.82 -3.68 34.09
C ARG A 6 -1.35 -3.86 33.72
N ARG A 7 -0.68 -4.87 34.30
CA ARG A 7 0.71 -5.20 33.94
C ARG A 7 0.84 -5.65 32.49
N MET A 8 -0.08 -6.47 31.99
CA MET A 8 -0.07 -6.91 30.59
C MET A 8 -0.27 -5.75 29.62
N LEU A 9 -1.18 -4.80 29.91
CA LEU A 9 -1.31 -3.58 29.11
C LEU A 9 -0.02 -2.76 29.07
N LEU A 10 0.65 -2.61 30.22
CA LEU A 10 1.91 -1.88 30.28
C LEU A 10 2.97 -2.56 29.39
N ILE A 11 3.14 -3.88 29.51
CA ILE A 11 4.10 -4.63 28.68
C ILE A 11 3.79 -4.48 27.20
N ILE A 12 2.52 -4.61 26.80
CA ILE A 12 2.10 -4.42 25.41
C ILE A 12 2.41 -2.99 24.95
N SER A 13 2.12 -1.97 25.75
CA SER A 13 2.42 -0.57 25.40
C SER A 13 3.92 -0.26 25.26
N TYR A 14 4.76 -0.91 26.07
CA TYR A 14 6.22 -0.81 25.92
C TYR A 14 6.71 -1.51 24.65
N LEU A 15 6.14 -2.67 24.32
CA LEU A 15 6.43 -3.37 23.07
C LEU A 15 6.02 -2.52 21.86
N GLU A 16 4.81 -1.97 21.86
CA GLU A 16 4.33 -1.08 20.80
C GLU A 16 5.21 0.15 20.62
N SER A 17 5.63 0.78 21.72
CA SER A 17 6.57 1.91 21.69
C SER A 17 7.93 1.49 21.12
N ASN A 18 8.45 0.32 21.51
CA ASN A 18 9.71 -0.20 20.95
C ASN A 18 9.59 -0.49 19.44
N LEU A 19 8.44 -1.02 19.00
CA LEU A 19 8.16 -1.26 17.60
C LEU A 19 8.09 0.05 16.81
N ASP A 20 7.47 1.10 17.37
CA ASP A 20 7.46 2.42 16.73
C ASP A 20 8.88 2.97 16.55
N GLU A 21 9.72 2.91 17.58
CA GLU A 21 11.12 3.35 17.46
C GLU A 21 11.90 2.54 16.42
N LYS A 22 11.80 1.20 16.44
CA LYS A 22 12.47 0.34 15.45
C LYS A 22 11.98 0.60 14.03
N SER A 23 10.71 0.95 13.87
CA SER A 23 10.12 1.22 12.56
C SER A 23 10.77 2.43 11.87
N LYS A 24 11.42 3.33 12.62
CA LYS A 24 12.11 4.52 12.09
C LYS A 24 13.46 4.21 11.43
N VAL A 25 13.98 2.99 11.58
CA VAL A 25 15.27 2.56 10.99
C VAL A 25 15.13 2.28 9.48
N TYR A 26 13.92 2.03 8.99
CA TYR A 26 13.69 1.82 7.56
C TYR A 26 13.91 3.12 6.78
N GLU A 27 14.78 3.07 5.77
CA GLU A 27 15.03 4.19 4.85
C GLU A 27 13.76 4.56 4.08
N ASP A 28 13.01 3.56 3.61
CA ASP A 28 11.70 3.77 2.99
C ASP A 28 10.65 4.02 4.08
N GLY A 29 10.16 5.26 4.16
CA GLY A 29 9.13 5.67 5.10
C GLY A 29 7.80 4.92 4.94
N ALA A 30 7.51 4.30 3.79
CA ALA A 30 6.35 3.44 3.62
C ALA A 30 6.55 2.05 4.24
N MET A 31 7.78 1.52 4.21
CA MET A 31 8.12 0.22 4.81
C MET A 31 7.90 0.23 6.33
N ARG A 32 8.10 1.39 6.97
CA ARG A 32 7.73 1.64 8.37
C ARG A 32 6.29 1.20 8.67
N TYR A 33 5.33 1.58 7.84
CA TYR A 33 3.92 1.30 8.08
C TYR A 33 3.58 -0.17 7.82
N ILE A 34 4.22 -0.82 6.85
CA ILE A 34 4.10 -2.27 6.63
C ILE A 34 4.58 -3.05 7.86
N PHE A 35 5.76 -2.68 8.39
CA PHE A 35 6.30 -3.25 9.62
C PHE A 35 5.33 -3.08 10.80
N LEU A 36 4.80 -1.87 11.00
CA LEU A 36 3.85 -1.59 12.09
C LEU A 36 2.55 -2.38 11.93
N MET A 37 1.95 -2.43 10.73
CA MET A 37 0.73 -3.21 10.50
C MET A 37 0.95 -4.69 10.79
N ASN A 38 2.04 -5.29 10.30
CA ASN A 38 2.36 -6.69 10.55
C ASN A 38 2.47 -7.00 12.05
N ASN A 39 3.22 -6.18 12.79
CA ASN A 39 3.47 -6.43 14.21
C ASN A 39 2.22 -6.15 15.08
N ILE A 40 1.51 -5.05 14.83
CA ILE A 40 0.30 -4.72 15.59
C ILE A 40 -0.80 -5.75 15.31
N LEU A 41 -0.97 -6.20 14.07
CA LEU A 41 -1.93 -7.26 13.75
C LEU A 41 -1.56 -8.57 14.45
N TYR A 42 -0.27 -8.92 14.47
CA TYR A 42 0.21 -10.09 15.21
C TYR A 42 -0.12 -10.00 16.71
N ILE A 43 0.15 -8.87 17.35
CA ILE A 43 -0.20 -8.64 18.77
C ILE A 43 -1.72 -8.77 18.98
N VAL A 44 -2.53 -8.14 18.13
CA VAL A 44 -4.00 -8.23 18.21
C VAL A 44 -4.49 -9.67 18.11
N ASN A 45 -3.95 -10.45 17.18
CA ASN A 45 -4.33 -11.86 17.02
C ASN A 45 -3.92 -12.68 18.26
N LYS A 46 -2.70 -12.50 18.78
CA LYS A 46 -2.25 -13.18 20.02
C LYS A 46 -3.06 -12.80 21.25
N VAL A 47 -3.51 -11.55 21.36
CA VAL A 47 -4.42 -11.12 22.42
C VAL A 47 -5.78 -11.80 22.26
N LYS A 48 -6.34 -11.83 21.05
CA LYS A 48 -7.64 -12.48 20.77
C LYS A 48 -7.63 -13.97 21.07
N ASP A 49 -6.54 -14.65 20.76
CA ASP A 49 -6.40 -16.10 20.91
C ASP A 49 -6.08 -16.54 22.36
N SER A 50 -6.04 -15.60 23.31
CA SER A 50 -5.71 -15.86 24.72
C SER A 50 -6.72 -15.24 25.69
N GLU A 51 -6.59 -15.56 26.98
CA GLU A 51 -7.41 -14.96 28.03
C GLU A 51 -7.30 -13.43 28.11
N LEU A 52 -6.23 -12.87 27.52
CA LEU A 52 -6.04 -11.42 27.39
C LEU A 52 -7.16 -10.77 26.58
N GLY A 53 -7.74 -11.46 25.60
CA GLY A 53 -8.86 -10.92 24.81
C GLY A 53 -10.06 -10.57 25.70
N ARG A 54 -10.42 -11.48 26.62
CA ARG A 54 -11.49 -11.23 27.60
C ARG A 54 -11.12 -10.14 28.59
N LEU A 55 -9.86 -10.09 29.01
CA LEU A 55 -9.39 -9.17 30.03
C LEU A 55 -9.21 -7.73 29.52
N LEU A 56 -8.77 -7.55 28.27
CA LEU A 56 -8.59 -6.26 27.62
C LEU A 56 -9.88 -5.76 26.94
N GLY A 57 -10.73 -6.69 26.53
CA GLY A 57 -12.05 -6.41 25.97
C GLY A 57 -12.03 -5.87 24.54
N ASP A 58 -13.21 -5.85 23.92
CA ASP A 58 -13.36 -5.52 22.50
C ASP A 58 -12.97 -4.09 22.15
N HIS A 59 -13.06 -3.16 23.11
CA HIS A 59 -12.65 -1.78 22.88
C HIS A 59 -11.15 -1.68 22.55
N TRP A 60 -10.31 -2.43 23.27
CA TRP A 60 -8.88 -2.50 23.00
C TRP A 60 -8.62 -3.05 21.59
N ILE A 61 -9.31 -4.13 21.21
CA ILE A 61 -9.20 -4.75 19.88
C ILE A 61 -9.60 -3.77 18.78
N ARG A 62 -10.75 -3.09 18.93
CA ARG A 62 -11.26 -2.12 17.95
C ARG A 62 -10.31 -0.95 17.76
N ARG A 63 -9.71 -0.45 18.85
CA ARG A 63 -8.70 0.63 18.80
C ARG A 63 -7.50 0.23 17.95
N HIS A 64 -6.92 -0.95 18.19
CA HIS A 64 -5.75 -1.40 17.43
C HIS A 64 -6.08 -1.69 15.96
N ARG A 65 -7.28 -2.23 15.67
CA ARG A 65 -7.75 -2.36 14.28
C ARG A 65 -7.90 -1.00 13.59
N SER A 66 -8.34 0.03 14.30
CA SER A 66 -8.36 1.39 13.77
C SER A 66 -6.97 1.93 13.49
N GLN A 67 -6.00 1.63 14.36
CA GLN A 67 -4.60 2.03 14.17
C GLN A 67 -3.97 1.34 12.95
N ILE A 68 -4.23 0.05 12.74
CA ILE A 68 -3.81 -0.68 11.52
C ILE A 68 -4.35 0.01 10.26
N ARG A 69 -5.63 0.40 10.24
CA ARG A 69 -6.21 1.15 9.10
C ARG A 69 -5.56 2.52 8.88
N GLN A 70 -5.18 3.22 9.95
CA GLN A 70 -4.44 4.48 9.84
C GLN A 70 -3.05 4.28 9.24
N TYR A 71 -2.37 3.19 9.61
CA TYR A 71 -1.09 2.82 8.98
C TYR A 71 -1.26 2.43 7.51
N ALA A 72 -2.31 1.68 7.13
CA ALA A 72 -2.61 1.39 5.74
C ALA A 72 -2.83 2.68 4.92
N THR A 73 -3.61 3.62 5.46
CA THR A 73 -3.82 4.95 4.86
C THR A 73 -2.51 5.72 4.70
N SER A 74 -1.65 5.69 5.72
CA SER A 74 -0.36 6.39 5.70
C SER A 74 0.61 5.75 4.70
N TYR A 75 0.66 4.42 4.64
CA TYR A 75 1.40 3.65 3.64
C TYR A 75 0.98 4.04 2.21
N LEU A 76 -0.34 4.07 1.93
CA LEU A 76 -0.86 4.42 0.62
C LEU A 76 -0.45 5.84 0.23
N ARG A 77 -0.60 6.80 1.15
CA ARG A 77 -0.20 8.19 0.92
C ARG A 77 1.30 8.30 0.66
N THR A 78 2.15 7.63 1.43
CA THR A 78 3.60 7.73 1.28
C THR A 78 4.09 7.06 -0.01
N SER A 79 3.56 5.88 -0.36
CA SER A 79 4.01 5.12 -1.53
C SER A 79 3.41 5.62 -2.85
N TRP A 80 2.08 5.77 -2.90
CA TRP A 80 1.35 5.84 -4.17
C TRP A 80 1.04 7.26 -4.62
N THR A 81 1.30 8.29 -3.80
CA THR A 81 1.04 9.69 -4.18
C THR A 81 1.79 10.08 -5.46
N LYS A 82 3.05 9.65 -5.62
CA LYS A 82 3.84 9.96 -6.82
C LYS A 82 3.23 9.34 -8.08
N VAL A 83 2.91 8.05 -8.04
CA VAL A 83 2.23 7.33 -9.13
C VAL A 83 0.91 8.00 -9.50
N LEU A 84 0.07 8.29 -8.51
CA LEU A 84 -1.23 8.91 -8.74
C LEU A 84 -1.11 10.34 -9.25
N SER A 85 -0.06 11.09 -8.87
CA SER A 85 0.18 12.45 -9.38
C SER A 85 0.47 12.47 -10.87
N CYS A 86 1.14 11.45 -11.42
CA CYS A 86 1.36 11.33 -12.87
C CYS A 86 0.04 11.20 -13.66
N LEU A 87 -1.02 10.71 -13.01
CA LEU A 87 -2.35 10.50 -13.60
C LEU A 87 -3.32 11.65 -13.33
N LYS A 88 -2.92 12.64 -12.51
CA LYS A 88 -3.74 13.83 -12.29
C LYS A 88 -3.70 14.73 -13.52
N ASP A 89 -4.84 15.35 -13.76
CA ASP A 89 -4.94 16.47 -14.70
C ASP A 89 -4.57 17.73 -13.91
N ASP A 90 -3.40 18.31 -14.18
CA ASP A 90 -2.89 19.46 -13.41
C ASP A 90 -3.55 20.78 -13.80
N GLY A 91 -4.75 20.72 -14.40
CA GLY A 91 -5.64 21.86 -14.45
C GLY A 91 -5.06 23.09 -15.13
N TYR A 92 -4.28 22.92 -16.20
CA TYR A 92 -4.31 23.95 -17.24
C TYR A 92 -5.69 23.87 -17.89
N GLY A 93 -6.73 24.44 -17.26
CA GLY A 93 -8.07 24.59 -17.85
C GLY A 93 -9.21 23.98 -17.06
N SER A 94 -9.63 24.66 -15.98
CA SER A 94 -11.05 24.68 -15.64
C SER A 94 -11.82 25.29 -16.82
N GLY A 95 -12.68 24.52 -17.48
CA GLY A 95 -13.74 25.06 -18.34
C GLY A 95 -13.47 25.22 -19.84
N SER A 96 -12.37 24.75 -20.40
CA SER A 96 -12.19 24.72 -21.86
C SER A 96 -11.35 23.50 -22.26
N SER A 97 -11.54 22.96 -23.46
CA SER A 97 -10.82 21.80 -23.99
C SER A 97 -9.33 22.12 -24.18
N SER A 98 -8.59 22.25 -23.09
CA SER A 98 -7.16 22.48 -23.09
C SER A 98 -6.47 21.15 -23.41
N SER A 99 -6.19 20.96 -24.68
CA SER A 99 -5.37 19.86 -25.15
C SER A 99 -4.02 19.89 -24.42
N ILE A 100 -3.79 18.96 -23.49
CA ILE A 100 -2.44 18.66 -23.00
C ILE A 100 -1.58 18.39 -24.24
N SER A 101 -0.41 19.02 -24.31
CA SER A 101 0.47 18.81 -25.47
C SER A 101 0.88 17.33 -25.55
N LYS A 102 1.02 16.79 -26.77
CA LYS A 102 1.48 15.41 -26.97
C LYS A 102 2.81 15.12 -26.27
N VAL A 103 3.67 16.12 -26.13
CA VAL A 103 4.96 16.02 -25.42
C VAL A 103 4.74 15.83 -23.92
N ALA A 104 3.95 16.71 -23.28
CA ALA A 104 3.64 16.60 -21.85
C ALA A 104 2.91 15.29 -21.53
N LEU A 105 2.04 14.83 -22.42
CA LEU A 105 1.34 13.55 -22.26
C LEU A 105 2.31 12.35 -22.30
N LYS A 106 3.26 12.34 -23.24
CA LYS A 106 4.32 11.32 -23.29
C LYS A 106 5.16 11.32 -22.03
N GLU A 107 5.49 12.49 -21.47
CA GLU A 107 6.22 12.59 -20.21
C GLU A 107 5.41 12.05 -19.03
N LYS A 108 4.09 12.33 -18.96
CA LYS A 108 3.22 11.76 -17.92
C LYS A 108 3.18 10.23 -17.94
N PHE A 109 3.00 9.62 -19.12
CA PHE A 109 3.06 8.15 -19.25
C PHE A 109 4.43 7.58 -18.88
N LYS A 110 5.52 8.23 -19.32
CA LYS A 110 6.88 7.80 -18.95
C LYS A 110 7.10 7.88 -17.44
N ASN A 111 6.70 8.98 -16.81
CA ASN A 111 6.84 9.18 -15.36
C ASN A 111 5.99 8.20 -14.56
N PHE A 112 4.76 7.91 -15.04
CA PHE A 112 3.93 6.86 -14.46
C PHE A 112 4.63 5.50 -14.54
N ASN A 113 5.10 5.09 -15.72
CA ASN A 113 5.77 3.79 -15.90
C ASN A 113 6.98 3.66 -14.96
N MET A 114 7.85 4.67 -14.90
CA MET A 114 9.01 4.66 -14.00
C MET A 114 8.61 4.59 -12.52
N ALA A 115 7.62 5.39 -12.09
CA ALA A 115 7.19 5.40 -10.70
C ALA A 115 6.50 4.08 -10.30
N PHE A 116 5.69 3.51 -11.19
CA PHE A 116 5.03 2.22 -10.98
C PHE A 116 6.04 1.08 -10.92
N GLU A 117 6.97 1.01 -11.88
CA GLU A 117 8.01 -0.02 -11.93
C GLU A 117 8.90 -0.02 -10.70
N GLU A 118 9.26 1.17 -10.20
CA GLU A 118 10.07 1.28 -8.99
C GLU A 118 9.31 0.78 -7.75
N ILE A 119 8.05 1.18 -7.58
CA ILE A 119 7.21 0.66 -6.50
C ILE A 119 7.05 -0.86 -6.62
N TYR A 120 6.74 -1.36 -7.80
CA TYR A 120 6.56 -2.79 -8.05
C TYR A 120 7.84 -3.58 -7.70
N ARG A 121 8.99 -3.14 -8.20
CA ARG A 121 10.30 -3.76 -7.95
C ARG A 121 10.63 -3.81 -6.46
N VAL A 122 10.38 -2.73 -5.73
CA VAL A 122 10.70 -2.66 -4.30
C VAL A 122 9.68 -3.44 -3.47
N GLN A 123 8.39 -3.22 -3.69
CA GLN A 123 7.35 -3.70 -2.78
C GLN A 123 6.93 -5.16 -2.99
N THR A 124 7.29 -5.77 -4.13
CA THR A 124 7.22 -7.24 -4.29
C THR A 124 8.19 -7.96 -3.36
N THR A 125 9.30 -7.32 -2.95
CA THR A 125 10.25 -7.90 -1.99
C THR A 125 9.75 -7.87 -0.55
N TRP A 126 8.77 -7.02 -0.24
CA TRP A 126 8.23 -6.87 1.10
C TRP A 126 7.27 -8.02 1.43
N LYS A 127 7.14 -8.38 2.72
CA LYS A 127 6.24 -9.44 3.15
C LYS A 127 5.14 -8.91 4.05
N VAL A 128 3.89 -9.22 3.73
CA VAL A 128 2.74 -9.11 4.64
C VAL A 128 2.28 -10.53 4.95
N PRO A 129 2.64 -11.11 6.12
CA PRO A 129 2.38 -12.52 6.40
C PRO A 129 0.89 -12.88 6.46
N ASP A 130 0.08 -11.98 7.02
CA ASP A 130 -1.36 -12.18 7.14
C ASP A 130 -2.04 -12.03 5.76
N PRO A 131 -2.73 -13.07 5.25
CA PRO A 131 -3.30 -13.06 3.90
C PRO A 131 -4.45 -12.06 3.77
N GLN A 132 -5.25 -11.85 4.82
CA GLN A 132 -6.37 -10.92 4.77
C GLN A 132 -5.85 -9.47 4.68
N LEU A 133 -4.90 -9.10 5.54
CA LEU A 133 -4.27 -7.77 5.47
C LEU A 133 -3.58 -7.55 4.13
N ARG A 134 -2.91 -8.57 3.59
CA ARG A 134 -2.27 -8.51 2.28
C ARG A 134 -3.27 -8.18 1.18
N GLU A 135 -4.38 -8.91 1.16
CA GLU A 135 -5.43 -8.72 0.17
C GLU A 135 -6.13 -7.37 0.31
N GLU A 136 -6.46 -6.95 1.54
CA GLU A 136 -7.03 -5.63 1.81
C GLU A 136 -6.12 -4.49 1.31
N LEU A 137 -4.79 -4.61 1.47
CA LEU A 137 -3.84 -3.63 0.92
C LEU A 137 -3.85 -3.62 -0.61
N ARG A 138 -3.83 -4.80 -1.26
CA ARG A 138 -3.86 -4.91 -2.73
C ARG A 138 -5.14 -4.34 -3.32
N ILE A 139 -6.29 -4.65 -2.72
CA ILE A 139 -7.60 -4.08 -3.10
C ILE A 139 -7.55 -2.56 -2.96
N SER A 140 -7.10 -2.05 -1.81
CA SER A 140 -7.08 -0.60 -1.58
C SER A 140 -6.16 0.16 -2.54
N ILE A 141 -5.03 -0.44 -2.96
CA ILE A 141 -4.18 0.11 -4.01
C ILE A 141 -4.92 0.10 -5.35
N SER A 142 -5.50 -1.04 -5.73
CA SER A 142 -6.18 -1.24 -7.01
C SER A 142 -7.36 -0.28 -7.18
N GLU A 143 -8.17 -0.09 -6.13
CA GLU A 143 -9.29 0.85 -6.09
C GLU A 143 -8.89 2.31 -6.32
N LYS A 144 -7.61 2.67 -6.12
CA LYS A 144 -7.09 4.01 -6.38
C LYS A 144 -6.39 4.10 -7.72
N VAL A 145 -5.53 3.15 -8.04
CA VAL A 145 -4.64 3.20 -9.21
C VAL A 145 -5.39 2.86 -10.49
N ILE A 146 -6.19 1.79 -10.48
CA ILE A 146 -6.83 1.30 -11.71
C ILE A 146 -7.86 2.28 -12.26
N PRO A 147 -8.81 2.82 -11.47
CA PRO A 147 -9.75 3.81 -11.99
C PRO A 147 -9.06 5.08 -12.48
N ALA A 148 -8.02 5.56 -11.78
CA ALA A 148 -7.24 6.72 -12.20
C ALA A 148 -6.54 6.47 -13.54
N TYR A 149 -5.91 5.29 -13.71
CA TYR A 149 -5.21 4.93 -14.93
C TYR A 149 -6.19 4.75 -16.10
N ARG A 150 -7.30 4.03 -15.90
CA ARG A 150 -8.36 3.86 -16.91
C ARG A 150 -8.91 5.21 -17.38
N SER A 151 -9.20 6.12 -16.45
CA SER A 151 -9.67 7.47 -16.80
C SER A 151 -8.62 8.26 -17.59
N PHE A 152 -7.36 8.22 -17.17
CA PHE A 152 -6.28 8.93 -17.87
C PHE A 152 -6.04 8.37 -19.28
N MET A 153 -5.97 7.04 -19.40
CA MET A 153 -5.80 6.34 -20.67
C MET A 153 -6.98 6.55 -21.62
N GLY A 154 -8.23 6.49 -21.13
CA GLY A 154 -9.41 6.71 -21.96
C GLY A 154 -9.50 8.14 -22.53
N ARG A 155 -9.06 9.15 -21.77
CA ARG A 155 -9.06 10.55 -22.22
C ARG A 155 -7.96 10.87 -23.23
N PHE A 156 -6.78 10.27 -23.05
CA PHE A 156 -5.58 10.72 -23.75
C PHE A 156 -4.91 9.65 -24.63
N GLY A 157 -5.29 8.37 -24.50
CA GLY A 157 -4.69 7.25 -25.21
C GLY A 157 -4.78 7.40 -26.73
N GLY A 158 -5.96 7.72 -27.25
CA GLY A 158 -6.17 7.93 -28.69
C GLY A 158 -5.35 9.09 -29.29
N GLN A 159 -4.90 10.06 -28.47
CA GLN A 159 -4.03 11.16 -28.93
C GLN A 159 -2.59 10.69 -29.22
N LEU A 160 -2.22 9.52 -28.70
CA LEU A 160 -0.92 8.88 -28.87
C LEU A 160 -0.93 7.74 -29.90
N GLU A 161 -2.10 7.19 -30.24
CA GLU A 161 -2.24 6.03 -31.16
C GLU A 161 -2.03 6.37 -32.63
N GLY A 162 -2.12 7.64 -33.04
CA GLY A 162 -2.02 8.09 -34.44
C GLY A 162 -0.63 8.08 -35.10
N GLY A 163 0.30 7.19 -34.73
CA GLY A 163 1.65 7.11 -35.33
C GLY A 163 2.50 5.94 -34.85
N ARG A 164 3.83 5.92 -35.13
CA ARG A 164 4.84 4.94 -34.62
C ARG A 164 5.03 5.02 -33.09
N HIS A 165 3.94 5.03 -32.32
CA HIS A 165 3.83 5.64 -30.99
C HIS A 165 3.17 4.74 -29.93
N GLY A 166 2.89 3.47 -30.25
CA GLY A 166 2.59 2.41 -29.26
C GLY A 166 3.75 2.09 -28.29
N LYS A 167 4.74 2.97 -28.16
CA LYS A 167 5.92 2.82 -27.30
C LYS A 167 5.73 3.40 -25.88
N TYR A 168 4.72 4.24 -25.66
CA TYR A 168 4.59 4.99 -24.41
C TYR A 168 3.58 4.40 -23.42
N ILE A 169 2.49 3.82 -23.93
CA ILE A 169 1.51 3.08 -23.12
C ILE A 169 2.06 1.65 -22.98
N LYS A 170 2.71 1.40 -21.85
CA LYS A 170 3.39 0.12 -21.58
C LYS A 170 2.45 -0.95 -21.00
N TYR A 171 1.41 -0.52 -20.29
CA TYR A 171 0.52 -1.39 -19.52
C TYR A 171 -0.92 -1.15 -19.94
N MET A 172 -1.67 -2.22 -20.16
CA MET A 172 -3.12 -2.18 -20.12
C MET A 172 -3.59 -2.19 -18.65
N PRO A 173 -4.83 -1.74 -18.37
CA PRO A 173 -5.38 -1.79 -17.02
C PRO A 173 -5.30 -3.19 -16.38
N ASP A 174 -5.52 -4.23 -17.17
CA ASP A 174 -5.50 -5.62 -16.70
C ASP A 174 -4.07 -6.08 -16.39
N ASP A 175 -3.06 -5.59 -17.11
CA ASP A 175 -1.65 -5.82 -16.78
C ASP A 175 -1.33 -5.23 -15.40
N LEU A 176 -1.80 -4.00 -15.14
CA LEU A 176 -1.59 -3.35 -13.84
C LEU A 176 -2.28 -4.13 -12.72
N GLU A 177 -3.50 -4.60 -12.92
CA GLU A 177 -4.20 -5.44 -11.92
C GLU A 177 -3.38 -6.71 -11.60
N SER A 178 -2.84 -7.38 -12.62
CA SER A 178 -1.98 -8.54 -12.42
C SER A 178 -0.73 -8.20 -11.58
N HIS A 179 -0.02 -7.12 -11.92
CA HIS A 179 1.17 -6.71 -11.15
C HIS A 179 0.82 -6.31 -9.72
N LEU A 180 -0.30 -5.62 -9.49
CA LEU A 180 -0.73 -5.25 -8.15
C LEU A 180 -1.04 -6.47 -7.28
N SER A 181 -1.51 -7.57 -7.90
CA SER A 181 -1.78 -8.83 -7.20
C SER A 181 -0.53 -9.54 -6.68
N ASP A 182 0.66 -9.24 -7.21
CA ASP A 182 1.93 -9.85 -6.79
C ASP A 182 2.57 -9.15 -5.57
N LEU A 183 2.08 -7.95 -5.22
CA LEU A 183 2.67 -7.15 -4.15
C LEU A 183 2.63 -7.88 -2.80
N PHE A 184 3.67 -7.69 -1.99
CA PHE A 184 3.78 -8.18 -0.62
C PHE A 184 3.86 -9.71 -0.42
N GLU A 185 4.08 -10.49 -1.50
CA GLU A 185 4.38 -11.92 -1.37
C GLU A 185 5.77 -12.20 -0.75
N GLY A 186 6.67 -11.22 -0.79
CA GLY A 186 8.05 -11.36 -0.33
C GLY A 186 8.92 -12.15 -1.29
N LEU A 187 10.23 -12.14 -1.05
CA LEU A 187 11.19 -12.85 -1.90
C LEU A 187 10.88 -14.36 -1.95
N PRO A 188 10.84 -14.98 -3.16
CA PRO A 188 10.72 -16.43 -3.29
C PRO A 188 11.94 -17.09 -2.62
N GLY A 189 11.73 -17.74 -1.46
CA GLY A 189 12.79 -18.48 -0.75
C GLY A 189 12.82 -18.36 0.77
N LEU A 190 12.06 -17.44 1.39
CA LEU A 190 12.05 -17.23 2.86
C LEU A 190 10.76 -17.70 3.55
N THR A 191 10.02 -18.64 2.96
CA THR A 191 8.94 -19.31 3.69
C THR A 191 9.53 -20.19 4.79
N PRO A 192 9.16 -20.01 6.07
CA PRO A 192 9.62 -20.91 7.12
C PRO A 192 9.08 -22.31 6.83
N ARG A 193 10.00 -23.25 6.64
CA ARG A 193 9.73 -24.69 6.48
C ARG A 193 8.83 -25.10 7.66
N LYS A 194 7.58 -25.50 7.38
CA LYS A 194 6.69 -26.09 8.38
C LYS A 194 7.48 -27.24 9.03
N ARG A 195 7.82 -27.12 10.30
CA ARG A 195 8.30 -28.26 11.10
C ARG A 195 7.08 -29.16 11.30
N THR A 196 7.03 -30.24 10.52
CA THR A 196 6.29 -31.46 10.86
C THR A 196 6.84 -32.06 12.14
#